data_AF-A0A1E7RSW6-F1
#
_entry.id   AF-A0A1E7RSW6-F1
#
_cell.length_a   1.000
_cell.length_b   1.000
_cell.length_c   1.000
_cell.angle_alpha   90.00
_cell.angle_beta   90.00
_cell.angle_gamma   90.00
#
_symmetry.space_group_name_H-M   'P 1'
#
loop_
_entity.id
_entity.type
_entity.pdbx_description
1 polymer ?
#
loop_
_entity_poly.entity_id
_entity_poly.type
_entity_poly.pdbx_seq_one_letter_code
_entity_poly.pdbx_strand_id
1 'polypeptide(L)'
;MRHKVVKRPFEIPSEDRNVFSDRLSAMTTRPTKLQIASGHLDTACQLYLVQAHPATVVLLAGTAEDMFRCLPATNDTPAVGEHMLHYARQLTARPDLHYREIHEDMVGLRDAVKHANRADETHVDIGRTDVHRYLVGALMNAFRCGVDLTEAMTETFVRIADIEDALERPSC
;
A
#
# COMPACT_ATOMS: atom_id res chain seq x y z
N MET A 1 -35.07 -33.36 25.23
CA MET A 1 -35.84 -32.61 24.20
C MET A 1 -34.85 -31.80 23.37
N ARG A 2 -34.75 -32.03 22.05
CA ARG A 2 -33.87 -31.26 21.14
C ARG A 2 -34.73 -30.32 20.29
N HIS A 3 -34.46 -29.02 20.34
CA HIS A 3 -35.10 -28.03 19.45
C HIS A 3 -34.38 -28.02 18.09
N LYS A 4 -35.13 -28.27 17.02
CA LYS A 4 -34.67 -28.11 15.63
C LYS A 4 -34.82 -26.64 15.26
N VAL A 5 -33.70 -25.94 15.06
CA VAL A 5 -33.71 -24.59 14.45
C VAL A 5 -33.82 -24.76 12.94
N VAL A 6 -34.97 -24.40 12.38
CA VAL A 6 -35.17 -24.35 10.93
C VAL A 6 -34.65 -23.00 10.43
N LYS A 7 -33.46 -22.99 9.80
CA LYS A 7 -32.98 -21.81 9.06
C LYS A 7 -33.81 -21.66 7.79
N ARG A 8 -34.63 -20.61 7.71
CA ARG A 8 -35.22 -20.20 6.42
C ARG A 8 -34.13 -19.48 5.61
N PRO A 9 -34.03 -19.72 4.29
CA PRO A 9 -33.16 -18.93 3.45
C PRO A 9 -33.60 -17.46 3.49
N PHE A 10 -32.62 -16.56 3.56
CA PHE A 10 -32.86 -15.12 3.48
C PHE A 10 -33.28 -14.78 2.05
N GLU A 11 -34.56 -14.53 1.82
CA GLU A 11 -35.07 -14.09 0.51
C GLU A 11 -35.04 -12.57 0.46
N ILE A 12 -34.23 -12.04 -0.47
CA ILE A 12 -34.19 -10.61 -0.79
C ILE A 12 -35.51 -10.24 -1.49
N PRO A 13 -36.27 -9.23 -0.98
CA PRO A 13 -37.51 -8.75 -1.59
C PRO A 13 -37.32 -8.41 -3.07
N SER A 14 -38.31 -8.76 -3.92
CA SER A 14 -38.21 -8.64 -5.38
C SER A 14 -38.02 -7.21 -5.89
N GLU A 15 -38.42 -6.22 -5.11
CA GLU A 15 -38.30 -4.79 -5.46
C GLU A 15 -36.86 -4.27 -5.36
N ASP A 16 -36.00 -4.91 -4.58
CA ASP A 16 -34.58 -4.52 -4.46
C ASP A 16 -33.71 -5.07 -5.60
N ARG A 17 -34.15 -6.11 -6.31
CA ARG A 17 -33.33 -6.76 -7.36
C ARG A 17 -33.05 -5.83 -8.55
N ASN A 18 -34.01 -4.99 -8.92
CA ASN A 18 -33.84 -4.06 -10.04
C ASN A 18 -32.94 -2.88 -9.67
N VAL A 19 -33.02 -2.37 -8.43
CA VAL A 19 -32.15 -1.29 -7.94
C VAL A 19 -30.69 -1.78 -7.80
N PHE A 20 -30.48 -3.01 -7.34
CA PHE A 20 -29.15 -3.62 -7.31
C PHE A 20 -28.60 -3.90 -8.72
N SER A 21 -29.44 -4.36 -9.65
CA SER A 21 -29.06 -4.58 -11.05
C SER A 21 -28.66 -3.29 -11.75
N ASP A 22 -29.39 -2.20 -11.55
CA ASP A 22 -29.09 -0.89 -12.17
C ASP A 22 -27.84 -0.24 -11.56
N ARG A 23 -27.61 -0.43 -10.24
CA ARG A 23 -26.36 0.00 -9.56
C ARG A 23 -25.14 -0.83 -9.98
N LEU A 24 -25.31 -2.13 -10.20
CA LEU A 24 -24.27 -3.00 -10.76
C LEU A 24 -24.00 -2.72 -12.24
N SER A 25 -25.02 -2.29 -12.99
CA SER A 25 -24.88 -1.88 -14.39
C SER A 25 -24.18 -0.53 -14.54
N ALA A 26 -24.32 0.38 -13.56
CA ALA A 26 -23.52 1.61 -13.46
C ALA A 26 -22.07 1.35 -12.99
N MET A 27 -21.75 0.14 -12.53
CA MET A 27 -20.42 -0.30 -12.09
C MET A 27 -19.59 -0.94 -13.23
N THR A 28 -19.97 -0.79 -14.49
CA THR A 28 -19.10 -1.18 -15.61
C THR A 28 -18.03 -0.12 -15.88
N THR A 29 -17.23 0.22 -14.87
CA THR A 29 -15.90 0.74 -15.11
C THR A 29 -14.98 -0.48 -15.19
N ARG A 30 -14.29 -0.66 -16.31
CA ARG A 30 -13.11 -1.53 -16.35
C ARG A 30 -11.93 -0.64 -15.97
N PRO A 31 -11.58 -0.51 -14.67
CA PRO A 31 -10.51 0.39 -14.28
C PRO A 31 -9.20 -0.08 -14.91
N THR A 32 -8.42 0.87 -15.40
CA THR A 32 -7.06 0.57 -15.87
C THR A 32 -6.19 0.15 -14.68
N LYS A 33 -5.12 -0.60 -14.94
CA LYS A 33 -4.14 -0.94 -13.90
C LYS A 33 -3.59 0.32 -13.20
N LEU A 34 -3.42 1.42 -13.95
CA LEU A 34 -3.00 2.71 -13.40
C LEU A 34 -4.05 3.24 -12.40
N GLN A 35 -5.33 3.25 -12.77
CA GLN A 35 -6.41 3.70 -11.88
C GLN A 35 -6.52 2.86 -10.62
N ILE A 36 -6.39 1.53 -10.73
CA ILE A 36 -6.41 0.63 -9.57
C ILE A 36 -5.21 0.93 -8.67
N ALA A 37 -4.00 1.03 -9.22
CA ALA A 37 -2.78 1.30 -8.46
C ALA A 37 -2.85 2.66 -7.75
N SER A 38 -3.30 3.70 -8.45
CA SER A 38 -3.51 5.04 -7.88
C SER A 38 -4.53 5.02 -6.75
N GLY A 39 -5.65 4.29 -6.89
CA GLY A 39 -6.64 4.15 -5.82
C GLY A 39 -6.10 3.42 -4.58
N HIS A 40 -5.29 2.38 -4.76
CA HIS A 40 -4.64 1.68 -3.66
C HIS A 40 -3.64 2.58 -2.93
N LEU A 41 -2.81 3.30 -3.68
CA LEU A 41 -1.85 4.25 -3.10
C LEU A 41 -2.55 5.38 -2.36
N ASP A 42 -3.57 5.99 -2.96
CA ASP A 42 -4.31 7.09 -2.34
C ASP A 42 -4.94 6.64 -1.03
N THR A 43 -5.57 5.46 -1.03
CA THR A 43 -6.14 4.86 0.18
C THR A 43 -5.08 4.57 1.24
N ALA A 44 -3.92 4.04 0.84
CA ALA A 44 -2.80 3.79 1.76
C ALA A 44 -2.31 5.09 2.42
N CYS A 45 -2.15 6.17 1.64
CA CYS A 45 -1.78 7.49 2.13
C CYS A 45 -2.81 8.04 3.11
N GLN A 46 -4.10 8.00 2.79
CA GLN A 46 -5.16 8.44 3.71
C GLN A 46 -5.14 7.65 5.03
N LEU A 47 -5.00 6.33 4.96
CA LEU A 47 -4.91 5.46 6.14
C LEU A 47 -3.67 5.76 6.99
N TYR A 48 -2.53 6.04 6.36
CA TYR A 48 -1.32 6.48 7.06
C TYR A 48 -1.54 7.80 7.80
N LEU A 49 -2.14 8.80 7.15
CA LEU A 49 -2.36 10.13 7.73
C LEU A 49 -3.27 10.10 8.96
N VAL A 50 -4.26 9.19 8.98
CA VAL A 50 -5.15 8.97 10.13
C VAL A 50 -4.60 7.94 11.14
N GLN A 51 -3.35 7.49 10.97
CA GLN A 51 -2.69 6.52 11.85
C GLN A 51 -3.46 5.19 12.00
N ALA A 52 -4.04 4.71 10.89
CA ALA A 52 -4.68 3.41 10.84
C ALA A 52 -3.65 2.26 11.00
N HIS A 53 -4.16 1.03 11.10
CA HIS A 53 -3.32 -0.14 11.34
C HIS A 53 -2.22 -0.28 10.26
N PRO A 54 -0.92 -0.40 10.63
CA PRO A 54 0.19 -0.34 9.69
C PRO A 54 0.20 -1.48 8.68
N ALA A 55 -0.29 -2.66 9.06
CA ALA A 55 -0.44 -3.79 8.12
C ALA A 55 -1.33 -3.46 6.91
N THR A 56 -2.41 -2.69 7.12
CA THR A 56 -3.31 -2.30 6.05
C THR A 56 -2.63 -1.32 5.10
N VAL A 57 -1.85 -0.38 5.65
CA VAL A 57 -1.06 0.57 4.87
C VAL A 57 -0.02 -0.17 4.02
N VAL A 58 0.75 -1.08 4.64
CA VAL A 58 1.76 -1.91 3.95
C VAL A 58 1.15 -2.74 2.83
N LEU A 59 0.00 -3.37 3.08
CA LEU A 59 -0.66 -4.21 2.07
C LEU A 59 -1.10 -3.39 0.85
N LEU A 60 -1.74 -2.24 1.07
CA LEU A 60 -2.24 -1.39 -0.01
C LEU A 60 -1.10 -0.70 -0.77
N ALA A 61 -0.13 -0.13 -0.05
CA ALA A 61 1.03 0.52 -0.65
C ALA A 61 1.89 -0.49 -1.44
N GLY A 62 2.17 -1.67 -0.87
CA GLY A 62 2.93 -2.72 -1.55
C GLY A 62 2.21 -3.30 -2.77
N THR A 63 0.88 -3.39 -2.73
CA THR A 63 0.09 -3.77 -3.91
C THR A 63 0.18 -2.70 -5.01
N ALA A 64 0.04 -1.43 -4.64
CA ALA A 64 0.18 -0.31 -5.58
C ALA A 64 1.58 -0.27 -6.21
N GLU A 65 2.63 -0.41 -5.40
CA GLU A 65 4.03 -0.41 -5.85
C GLU A 65 4.28 -1.47 -6.94
N ASP A 66 3.86 -2.72 -6.69
CA ASP A 66 4.01 -3.80 -7.67
C ASP A 66 3.24 -3.52 -8.96
N MET A 67 2.02 -3.00 -8.85
CA MET A 67 1.21 -2.64 -10.02
C MET A 67 1.89 -1.56 -10.84
N PHE A 68 2.39 -0.48 -10.21
CA PHE A 68 3.11 0.57 -10.91
C PHE A 68 4.42 0.05 -11.52
N ARG A 69 5.17 -0.83 -10.84
CA ARG A 69 6.41 -1.42 -11.36
C ARG A 69 6.19 -2.15 -12.68
N CYS A 70 5.03 -2.77 -12.87
CA CYS A 70 4.65 -3.43 -14.13
C CYS A 70 4.15 -2.46 -15.22
N LEU A 71 3.97 -1.17 -14.92
CA LEU A 71 3.53 -0.16 -15.89
C LEU A 71 4.73 0.54 -16.55
N PRO A 72 4.61 0.89 -17.84
CA PRO A 72 5.66 1.64 -18.54
C PRO A 72 5.92 2.98 -17.84
N ALA A 73 7.18 3.40 -17.81
CA ALA A 73 7.53 4.73 -17.35
C ALA A 73 7.03 5.77 -18.37
N THR A 74 6.53 6.90 -17.89
CA THR A 74 6.17 8.06 -18.71
C THR A 74 7.17 9.19 -18.55
N ASN A 75 7.98 9.16 -17.50
CA ASN A 75 9.01 10.14 -17.17
C ASN A 75 10.39 9.47 -17.13
N ASP A 76 11.43 10.19 -17.56
CA ASP A 76 12.86 9.81 -17.42
C ASP A 76 13.35 10.04 -15.98
N THR A 77 12.55 9.61 -15.00
CA THR A 77 12.96 9.64 -13.59
C THR A 77 14.04 8.59 -13.37
N PRO A 78 15.10 8.86 -12.58
CA PRO A 78 16.07 7.84 -12.18
C PRO A 78 15.35 6.58 -11.71
N ALA A 79 15.97 5.41 -11.92
CA ALA A 79 15.37 4.15 -11.49
C ALA A 79 14.96 4.30 -10.02
N VAL A 80 13.67 4.13 -9.72
CA VAL A 80 13.07 4.30 -8.38
C VAL A 80 13.90 3.58 -7.29
N GLY A 81 14.61 2.51 -7.68
CA GLY A 81 15.56 1.80 -6.84
C GLY A 81 16.73 2.66 -6.32
N GLU A 82 17.26 3.64 -7.04
CA GLU A 82 18.36 4.51 -6.57
C GLU A 82 17.90 5.48 -5.47
N HIS A 83 16.71 6.08 -5.62
CA HIS A 83 16.13 6.95 -4.59
C HIS A 83 15.69 6.15 -3.36
N MET A 84 15.07 4.98 -3.54
CA MET A 84 14.78 4.08 -2.42
C MET A 84 16.03 3.58 -1.71
N LEU A 85 17.13 3.35 -2.45
CA LEU A 85 18.42 2.95 -1.90
C LEU A 85 19.05 4.08 -1.09
N HIS A 86 19.02 5.31 -1.59
CA HIS A 86 19.48 6.49 -0.86
C HIS A 86 18.74 6.62 0.48
N TYR A 87 17.40 6.59 0.41
CA TYR A 87 16.53 6.69 1.57
C TYR A 87 16.74 5.53 2.57
N ALA A 88 16.77 4.29 2.10
CA ALA A 88 16.97 3.13 2.97
C ALA A 88 18.36 3.08 3.62
N ARG A 89 19.42 3.54 2.93
CA ARG A 89 20.77 3.65 3.50
C ARG A 89 20.84 4.68 4.62
N GLN A 90 20.15 5.82 4.46
CA GLN A 90 20.02 6.82 5.53
C GLN A 90 19.30 6.23 6.75
N LEU A 91 18.20 5.50 6.53
CA LEU A 91 17.35 4.96 7.60
C LEU A 91 17.99 3.83 8.42
N THR A 92 18.85 3.04 7.79
CA THR A 92 19.44 1.84 8.41
C THR A 92 20.87 2.04 8.89
N ALA A 93 21.45 3.22 8.64
CA ALA A 93 22.89 3.48 8.81
C ALA A 93 23.78 2.39 8.16
N ARG A 94 23.28 1.69 7.13
CA ARG A 94 23.98 0.64 6.38
C ARG A 94 24.47 1.20 5.05
N PRO A 95 25.72 1.69 4.95
CA PRO A 95 26.26 2.21 3.69
C PRO A 95 26.46 1.13 2.62
N ASP A 96 26.59 -0.13 3.05
CA ASP A 96 26.76 -1.32 2.23
C ASP A 96 25.43 -1.89 1.70
N LEU A 97 24.29 -1.39 2.15
CA LEU A 97 22.99 -1.91 1.77
C LEU A 97 22.81 -1.83 0.25
N HIS A 98 22.30 -2.90 -0.34
CA HIS A 98 21.98 -3.00 -1.76
C HIS A 98 20.47 -2.98 -1.98
N TYR A 99 20.04 -2.44 -3.12
CA TYR A 99 18.62 -2.36 -3.48
C TYR A 99 17.91 -3.72 -3.42
N ARG A 100 18.61 -4.79 -3.82
CA ARG A 100 18.09 -6.16 -3.76
C ARG A 100 17.73 -6.58 -2.33
N GLU A 101 18.57 -6.27 -1.34
CA GLU A 101 18.32 -6.64 0.06
C GLU A 101 17.08 -5.91 0.59
N ILE A 102 16.95 -4.61 0.31
CA ILE A 102 15.77 -3.82 0.68
C ILE A 102 14.51 -4.38 0.03
N HIS A 103 14.60 -4.74 -1.25
CA HIS A 103 13.47 -5.28 -2.01
C HIS A 103 13.05 -6.65 -1.48
N GLU A 104 14.01 -7.53 -1.18
CA GLU A 104 13.76 -8.85 -0.59
C GLU A 104 13.12 -8.73 0.81
N ASP A 105 13.63 -7.84 1.66
CA ASP A 105 13.06 -7.56 2.99
C ASP A 105 11.63 -7.03 2.89
N MET A 106 11.40 -6.07 1.99
CA MET A 106 10.07 -5.54 1.74
C MET A 106 9.14 -6.66 1.29
N VAL A 107 9.49 -7.40 0.23
CA VAL A 107 8.67 -8.50 -0.31
C VAL A 107 8.37 -9.53 0.78
N GLY A 108 9.35 -9.90 1.59
CA GLY A 108 9.17 -10.80 2.73
C GLY A 108 8.13 -10.29 3.73
N LEU A 109 8.22 -9.02 4.14
CA LEU A 109 7.26 -8.43 5.08
C LEU A 109 5.83 -8.39 4.53
N ARG A 110 5.65 -7.95 3.29
CA ARG A 110 4.30 -7.90 2.69
C ARG A 110 3.74 -9.29 2.51
N ASP A 111 4.56 -10.26 2.12
CA ASP A 111 4.11 -11.64 2.00
C ASP A 111 3.75 -12.21 3.39
N ALA A 112 4.47 -11.89 4.46
CA ALA A 112 4.06 -12.24 5.83
C ALA A 112 2.70 -11.62 6.22
N VAL A 113 2.45 -10.37 5.83
CA VAL A 113 1.15 -9.70 6.05
C VAL A 113 0.03 -10.31 5.20
N LYS A 114 0.30 -10.66 3.94
CA LYS A 114 -0.68 -11.13 2.95
C LYS A 114 -0.99 -12.62 3.07
N HIS A 115 0.02 -13.40 3.43
CA HIS A 115 0.03 -14.85 3.39
C HIS A 115 0.47 -15.35 4.76
N ALA A 116 -0.47 -15.34 5.72
CA ALA A 116 -0.34 -16.00 7.02
C ALA A 116 -0.33 -17.54 6.82
N ASN A 117 0.64 -18.04 6.06
CA ASN A 117 0.72 -19.40 5.56
C ASN A 117 1.61 -20.28 6.45
N ARG A 118 2.31 -19.69 7.41
CA ARG A 118 3.11 -20.40 8.41
C ARG A 118 2.24 -20.67 9.62
N ALA A 119 1.88 -21.93 9.83
CA ALA A 119 0.99 -22.33 10.92
C ALA A 119 1.56 -22.03 12.32
N ASP A 120 2.88 -21.85 12.42
CA ASP A 120 3.63 -21.48 13.62
C ASP A 120 3.84 -19.96 13.79
N GLU A 121 3.59 -19.17 12.75
CA GLU A 121 3.75 -17.72 12.78
C GLU A 121 2.49 -17.08 13.40
N THR A 122 2.67 -16.55 14.61
CA THR A 122 1.59 -15.92 15.39
C THR A 122 1.69 -14.40 15.41
N HIS A 123 2.81 -13.85 14.95
CA HIS A 123 3.14 -12.43 15.01
C HIS A 123 3.87 -12.02 13.74
N VAL A 124 3.59 -10.81 13.27
CA VAL A 124 4.32 -10.14 12.20
C VAL A 124 4.74 -8.78 12.74
N ASP A 125 6.04 -8.54 12.82
CA ASP A 125 6.58 -7.27 13.27
C ASP A 125 6.60 -6.28 12.10
N ILE A 126 5.88 -5.17 12.26
CA ILE A 126 5.80 -4.11 11.25
C ILE A 126 6.38 -2.84 11.87
N GLY A 127 7.58 -2.47 11.44
CA GLY A 127 8.25 -1.25 11.87
C GLY A 127 7.72 -0.02 11.14
N ARG A 128 7.88 1.15 11.76
CA ARG A 128 7.55 2.45 11.14
C ARG A 128 8.32 2.65 9.82
N THR A 129 9.61 2.32 9.83
CA THR A 129 10.49 2.40 8.66
C THR A 129 9.98 1.54 7.50
N ASP A 130 9.36 0.40 7.79
CA ASP A 130 8.81 -0.49 6.76
C ASP A 130 7.59 0.12 6.08
N VAL A 131 6.71 0.75 6.86
CA VAL A 131 5.56 1.51 6.34
C VAL A 131 6.04 2.64 5.43
N HIS A 132 7.06 3.38 5.85
CA HIS A 132 7.62 4.49 5.08
C HIS A 132 8.24 4.02 3.77
N ARG A 133 9.03 2.92 3.79
CA ARG A 133 9.61 2.33 2.57
C ARG A 133 8.54 1.98 1.53
N TYR A 134 7.45 1.36 1.97
CA TYR A 134 6.35 1.00 1.09
C TYR A 134 5.62 2.20 0.49
N LEU A 135 5.33 3.22 1.31
CA LEU A 135 4.68 4.43 0.83
C LEU A 135 5.58 5.21 -0.14
N VAL A 136 6.85 5.41 0.21
CA VAL A 136 7.82 6.11 -0.65
C VAL A 136 8.03 5.36 -1.96
N GLY A 137 8.22 4.03 -1.91
CA GLY A 137 8.37 3.21 -3.11
C GLY A 137 7.17 3.29 -4.05
N ALA A 138 5.95 3.27 -3.51
CA ALA A 138 4.73 3.41 -4.28
C ALA A 138 4.56 4.83 -4.85
N LEU A 139 4.82 5.88 -4.06
CA LEU A 139 4.77 7.30 -4.48
C LEU A 139 5.75 7.59 -5.63
N MET A 140 6.99 7.12 -5.51
CA MET A 140 8.01 7.29 -6.56
C MET A 140 7.64 6.55 -7.85
N ASN A 141 7.07 5.35 -7.73
CA ASN A 141 6.59 4.62 -8.90
C ASN A 141 5.35 5.25 -9.54
N ALA A 142 4.45 5.84 -8.74
CA ALA A 142 3.33 6.62 -9.25
C ALA A 142 3.82 7.84 -10.05
N PHE A 143 4.78 8.59 -9.50
CA PHE A 143 5.42 9.72 -10.20
C PHE A 143 6.12 9.29 -11.49
N ARG A 144 6.86 8.17 -11.48
CA ARG A 144 7.48 7.59 -12.69
C ARG A 144 6.45 7.26 -13.78
N CYS A 145 5.26 6.82 -13.37
CA CYS A 145 4.14 6.51 -14.26
C CYS A 145 3.28 7.72 -14.64
N GLY A 146 3.68 8.94 -14.26
CA GLY A 146 3.01 10.17 -14.65
C GLY A 146 1.68 10.39 -13.92
N VAL A 147 1.54 9.83 -12.72
CA VAL A 147 0.38 10.08 -11.87
C VAL A 147 0.48 11.47 -11.25
N ASP A 148 -0.56 12.26 -11.44
CA ASP A 148 -0.77 13.49 -10.66
C ASP A 148 -1.05 13.11 -9.21
N LEU A 149 -0.14 13.50 -8.30
CA LEU A 149 -0.26 13.16 -6.89
C LEU A 149 -1.44 13.90 -6.26
N THR A 150 -2.23 13.17 -5.48
CA THR A 150 -3.33 13.76 -4.70
C THR A 150 -2.79 14.56 -3.50
N GLU A 151 -3.66 15.30 -2.83
CA GLU A 151 -3.33 15.98 -1.57
C GLU A 151 -2.82 14.99 -0.52
N ALA A 152 -3.51 13.86 -0.35
CA ALA A 152 -3.11 12.83 0.62
C ALA A 152 -1.74 12.21 0.28
N MET A 153 -1.45 11.98 -1.00
CA MET A 153 -0.14 11.48 -1.46
C MET A 153 0.97 12.49 -1.18
N THR A 154 0.71 13.77 -1.48
CA THR A 154 1.68 14.85 -1.25
C THR A 154 1.94 15.07 0.23
N GLU A 155 0.89 15.14 1.06
CA GLU A 155 1.02 15.29 2.51
C GLU A 155 1.75 14.10 3.14
N THR A 156 1.46 12.88 2.67
CA THR A 156 2.17 11.67 3.12
C THR A 156 3.66 11.76 2.82
N PHE A 157 4.02 12.17 1.60
CA PHE A 157 5.42 12.34 1.21
C PHE A 157 6.14 13.36 2.10
N VAL A 158 5.52 14.53 2.31
CA VAL A 158 6.11 15.60 3.15
C VAL A 158 6.25 15.16 4.60
N ARG A 159 5.22 14.54 5.20
CA ARG A 159 5.31 14.05 6.59
C ARG A 159 6.41 13.02 6.77
N ILE A 160 6.55 12.10 5.81
CA ILE A 160 7.61 11.10 5.85
C ILE A 160 8.97 11.82 5.77
N ALA A 161 9.15 12.75 4.83
CA ALA A 161 10.39 13.53 4.71
C ALA A 161 10.72 14.31 6.00
N ASP A 162 9.74 15.02 6.58
CA ASP A 162 9.92 15.81 7.81
C ASP A 162 10.30 14.93 9.02
N ILE A 163 9.70 13.74 9.14
CA ILE A 163 10.00 12.79 10.22
C ILE A 163 11.45 12.30 10.09
N GLU A 164 11.90 12.02 8.86
CA GLU A 164 13.26 11.55 8.65
C GLU A 164 14.29 12.67 8.83
N ASP A 165 14.02 13.89 8.35
CA ASP A 165 14.88 15.07 8.56
C ASP A 165 15.04 15.38 10.06
N ALA A 166 14.01 15.12 10.87
CA ALA A 166 14.05 15.28 12.32
C ALA A 166 14.93 14.21 13.01
N LEU A 167 15.10 13.03 12.41
CA LEU A 167 15.99 11.97 12.90
C LEU A 167 17.46 12.23 12.56
N GLU A 168 17.75 13.07 11.55
CA GLU A 168 19.12 13.45 11.17
C GLU A 168 19.74 14.56 12.05
N ARG A 169 18.93 15.29 12.85
CA ARG A 169 19.45 16.33 13.74
C ARG A 169 19.83 15.73 15.10
N PRO A 170 21.11 15.73 15.50
CA PRO A 170 21.45 15.36 16.87
C PRO A 170 20.78 16.34 17.83
N SER A 171 20.07 15.81 18.82
CA SER A 171 19.53 16.57 19.93
C SER A 171 20.67 17.41 20.55
N CYS A 172 20.55 18.75 20.49
CA CYS A 172 21.44 19.65 21.22
C CYS A 172 21.33 19.45 22.73
#